data_AF-A0A527GIN4-F1
#
_entry.id   AF-A0A527GIN4-F1
#
_cell.length_a   1.000
_cell.length_b   1.000
_cell.length_c   1.000
_cell.angle_alpha   90.00
_cell.angle_beta   90.00
_cell.angle_gamma   90.00
#
_symmetry.space_group_name_H-M   'P 1'
#
loop_
_entity.id
_entity.type
_entity.pdbx_description
1 polymer ?
#
loop_
_entity_poly.entity_id
_entity_poly.type
_entity_poly.pdbx_seq_one_letter_code
_entity_poly.pdbx_strand_id
1 'polypeptide(L)'
;AAGVAIYIGHLSKDLPDYEVLAKYEPPVTTRIHASDGALMAEYARERRLYLPIQAIPDRVKAAFLSAEDKNFYNHPGIDVTGLGRAIIVNLQ
;
A
#
# COMPACT_ATOMS: atom_id res chain seq x y z
N ALA A 1 -23.37 -8.57 -18.31
CA ALA A 1 -23.59 -7.94 -16.99
C ALA A 1 -23.66 -8.98 -15.86
N ALA A 2 -24.63 -9.89 -15.86
CA ALA A 2 -24.81 -10.88 -14.77
C ALA A 2 -23.59 -11.81 -14.57
N GLY A 3 -23.01 -12.37 -15.63
CA GLY A 3 -21.83 -13.24 -15.52
C GLY A 3 -20.58 -12.54 -14.94
N VAL A 4 -20.35 -11.28 -15.33
CA VAL A 4 -19.25 -10.46 -14.79
C VAL A 4 -19.47 -10.16 -13.30
N ALA A 5 -20.69 -9.82 -12.91
CA ALA A 5 -21.02 -9.57 -11.50
C ALA A 5 -20.85 -10.83 -10.64
N ILE A 6 -21.25 -12.00 -11.14
CA ILE A 6 -21.03 -13.29 -10.46
C ILE A 6 -19.54 -13.58 -10.31
N TYR A 7 -18.74 -13.35 -11.35
CA TYR A 7 -17.30 -13.58 -11.32
C TYR A 7 -16.58 -12.65 -10.33
N ILE A 8 -16.86 -11.35 -10.38
CA ILE A 8 -16.33 -10.37 -9.42
C ILE A 8 -16.75 -10.74 -8.00
N GLY A 9 -18.03 -11.05 -7.78
CA GLY A 9 -18.53 -11.44 -6.46
C GLY A 9 -17.94 -12.75 -5.95
N HIS A 10 -17.48 -13.65 -6.82
CA HIS A 10 -16.77 -14.85 -6.40
C HIS A 10 -15.34 -14.53 -5.97
N LEU A 11 -14.62 -13.72 -6.75
CA LEU A 11 -13.27 -13.23 -6.41
C LEU A 11 -13.23 -12.41 -5.11
N SER A 12 -14.27 -11.60 -4.87
CA SER A 12 -14.34 -10.78 -3.66
C SER A 12 -14.49 -11.59 -2.37
N LYS A 13 -14.91 -12.86 -2.42
CA LYS A 13 -15.06 -13.70 -1.22
C LYS A 13 -13.73 -14.09 -0.59
N ASP A 14 -12.68 -14.13 -1.38
CA ASP A 14 -11.34 -14.51 -0.92
C ASP A 14 -10.52 -13.28 -0.46
N LEU A 15 -11.06 -12.06 -0.60
CA LEU A 15 -10.40 -10.85 -0.15
C LEU A 15 -10.59 -10.67 1.37
N PRO A 16 -9.52 -10.30 2.10
CA PRO A 16 -9.63 -9.95 3.50
C PRO A 16 -10.49 -8.69 3.68
N ASP A 17 -11.12 -8.59 4.85
CA ASP A 17 -11.92 -7.42 5.21
C ASP A 17 -11.07 -6.14 5.16
N TYR A 18 -11.68 -5.04 4.70
CA TYR A 18 -11.02 -3.75 4.60
C TYR A 18 -10.54 -3.24 5.97
N GLU A 19 -11.16 -3.69 7.06
CA GLU A 19 -10.75 -3.37 8.42
C GLU A 19 -9.28 -3.73 8.72
N VAL A 20 -8.74 -4.76 8.06
CA VAL A 20 -7.33 -5.16 8.20
C VAL A 20 -6.41 -4.04 7.70
N LEU A 21 -6.80 -3.36 6.63
CA LEU A 21 -6.04 -2.22 6.09
C LEU A 21 -6.18 -0.99 6.99
N ALA A 22 -7.36 -0.80 7.61
CA ALA A 22 -7.61 0.30 8.53
C ALA A 22 -6.84 0.16 9.86
N LYS A 23 -6.61 -1.07 10.31
CA LYS A 23 -5.91 -1.41 11.56
C LYS A 23 -4.51 -1.99 11.30
N TYR A 24 -3.84 -1.50 10.25
CA TYR A 24 -2.52 -2.02 9.88
C TYR A 24 -1.44 -1.58 10.87
N GLU A 25 -0.99 -2.52 11.70
CA GLU A 25 0.11 -2.35 12.65
C GLU A 25 1.30 -3.24 12.25
N PRO A 26 2.24 -2.74 11.41
CA PRO A 26 3.37 -3.53 10.99
C PRO A 26 4.31 -3.82 12.16
N PRO A 27 4.98 -4.98 12.19
CA PRO A 27 6.07 -5.21 13.14
C PRO A 27 7.18 -4.18 12.92
N VAL A 28 7.54 -3.44 13.96
CA VAL A 28 8.60 -2.42 13.95
C VAL A 28 9.84 -2.90 14.69
N THR A 29 10.97 -2.25 14.41
CA THR A 29 12.24 -2.54 15.08
C THR A 29 12.17 -2.28 16.58
N THR A 30 12.58 -3.27 17.39
CA THR A 30 12.79 -3.11 18.83
C THR A 30 14.15 -2.48 19.09
N ARG A 31 14.21 -1.44 19.93
CA ARG A 31 15.46 -0.74 20.28
C ARG A 31 15.76 -0.88 21.77
N ILE A 32 17.01 -1.22 22.09
CA ILE A 32 17.53 -1.31 23.46
C ILE A 32 18.44 -0.12 23.71
N HIS A 33 18.14 0.65 24.76
CA HIS A 33 18.89 1.84 25.15
C HIS A 33 19.60 1.62 26.50
N ALA A 34 20.78 2.22 26.65
CA ALA A 34 21.49 2.30 27.92
C ALA A 34 20.82 3.32 28.87
N SER A 35 21.24 3.35 30.14
CA SER A 35 20.66 4.25 31.15
C SER A 35 20.85 5.74 30.86
N ASP A 36 21.83 6.08 30.03
CA ASP A 36 22.10 7.43 29.53
C ASP A 36 21.32 7.77 28.24
N GLY A 37 20.51 6.82 27.73
CA GLY A 37 19.72 6.95 26.50
C GLY A 37 20.45 6.50 25.23
N ALA A 38 21.73 6.13 25.29
CA ALA A 38 22.49 5.69 24.11
C ALA A 38 21.89 4.40 23.53
N LEU A 39 21.74 4.33 22.20
CA LEU A 39 21.25 3.14 21.52
C LEU A 39 22.32 2.04 21.57
N MET A 40 22.00 0.91 22.19
CA MET A 40 22.89 -0.24 22.33
C MET A 40 22.68 -1.27 21.23
N ALA A 41 21.42 -1.59 20.92
CA ALA A 41 21.09 -2.63 19.96
C ALA A 41 19.70 -2.40 19.33
N GLU A 42 19.55 -2.92 18.12
CA GLU A 42 18.27 -3.00 17.42
C GLU A 42 17.98 -4.45 17.03
N TYR A 43 16.76 -4.91 17.28
CA TYR A 43 16.32 -6.25 16.90
C TYR A 43 15.07 -6.15 16.04
N ALA A 44 15.13 -6.71 14.84
CA ALA A 44 13.99 -6.79 13.94
C ALA A 44 14.18 -7.92 12.91
N ARG A 45 13.08 -8.57 12.52
CA ARG A 45 13.06 -9.41 11.31
C ARG A 45 13.11 -8.57 10.05
N GLU A 46 12.45 -7.41 10.09
CA GLU A 46 12.41 -6.43 9.02
C GLU A 46 12.68 -5.05 9.60
N ARG A 47 13.58 -4.29 8.97
CA ARG A 47 13.97 -2.97 9.47
C ARG A 47 12.91 -1.94 9.07
N ARG A 48 11.81 -1.91 9.82
CA ARG A 48 10.67 -1.01 9.58
C ARG A 48 10.63 0.10 10.62
N LEU A 49 10.41 1.31 10.13
CA LEU A 49 10.05 2.48 10.94
C LEU A 49 8.66 2.92 10.50
N TYR A 50 7.69 2.89 11.42
CA TYR A 50 6.38 3.45 11.16
C TYR A 50 6.45 4.98 11.18
N LEU A 51 5.99 5.63 10.11
CA LEU A 51 5.91 7.08 10.01
C LEU A 51 4.50 7.48 9.56
N PRO A 52 3.86 8.44 10.24
CA PRO A 52 2.60 9.00 9.77
C PRO A 52 2.81 9.74 8.43
N ILE A 53 1.85 9.68 7.52
CA ILE A 53 1.96 10.25 6.16
C ILE A 53 2.27 11.75 6.16
N GLN A 54 1.88 12.46 7.21
CA GLN A 54 2.12 13.90 7.40
C GLN A 54 3.60 14.21 7.69
N ALA A 55 4.37 13.23 8.21
CA ALA A 55 5.81 13.38 8.42
C ALA A 55 6.62 13.17 7.13
N ILE A 56 5.99 12.65 6.07
CA ILE A 56 6.67 12.38 4.79
C ILE A 56 6.68 13.66 3.94
N PRO A 57 7.87 14.13 3.48
CA PRO A 57 7.96 15.30 2.62
C PRO A 57 7.13 15.16 1.34
N ASP A 58 6.48 16.25 0.91
CA ASP A 58 5.61 16.25 -0.28
C ASP A 58 6.33 15.82 -1.55
N ARG A 59 7.62 16.16 -1.68
CA ARG A 59 8.45 15.71 -2.81
C ARG A 59 8.62 14.19 -2.86
N VAL A 60 8.75 13.53 -1.70
CA VAL A 60 8.88 12.08 -1.63
C VAL A 60 7.55 11.42 -1.99
N LYS A 61 6.43 11.94 -1.46
CA LYS A 61 5.08 11.48 -1.83
C LYS A 61 4.85 11.60 -3.34
N ALA A 62 5.17 12.75 -3.92
CA ALA A 62 5.00 13.00 -5.35
C ALA A 62 5.89 12.10 -6.22
N ALA A 63 7.15 11.87 -5.81
CA ALA A 63 8.06 10.98 -6.53
C ALA A 63 7.56 9.53 -6.54
N PHE A 64 7.10 9.02 -5.39
CA PHE A 64 6.53 7.68 -5.27
C PHE A 64 5.29 7.52 -6.15
N LEU A 65 4.34 8.45 -6.05
CA LEU A 65 3.12 8.44 -6.88
C LEU A 65 3.46 8.51 -8.37
N SER A 66 4.43 9.34 -8.77
CA SER A 66 4.80 9.43 -10.18
C SER A 66 5.33 8.10 -10.77
N ALA A 67 5.96 7.27 -9.93
CA ALA A 67 6.53 5.99 -10.34
C ALA A 67 5.51 4.85 -10.32
N GLU A 68 4.72 4.74 -9.25
CA GLU A 68 3.78 3.63 -9.05
C GLU A 68 2.40 3.92 -9.65
N ASP A 69 1.80 5.06 -9.30
CA ASP A 69 0.47 5.44 -9.71
C ASP A 69 0.25 6.96 -9.65
N LYS A 70 0.47 7.61 -10.81
CA LYS A 70 0.39 9.06 -10.94
C LYS A 70 -1.02 9.62 -10.71
N ASN A 71 -2.04 8.77 -10.84
CA ASN A 71 -3.45 9.16 -10.75
C ASN A 71 -4.10 8.70 -9.44
N PHE A 72 -3.32 8.16 -8.51
CA PHE A 72 -3.79 7.55 -7.25
C PHE A 72 -4.89 8.36 -6.54
N TYR A 73 -4.72 9.67 -6.39
CA TYR A 73 -5.71 10.53 -5.71
C TYR A 73 -6.93 10.90 -6.55
N ASN A 74 -6.89 10.64 -7.86
CA ASN A 74 -7.90 11.07 -8.81
C ASN A 74 -8.87 9.94 -9.21
N HIS A 75 -8.54 8.67 -8.95
CA HIS A 75 -9.42 7.55 -9.25
C HIS A 75 -9.94 6.86 -7.99
N PRO A 76 -11.14 6.25 -8.03
CA PRO A 76 -11.77 5.59 -6.88
C PRO A 76 -11.18 4.19 -6.60
N GLY A 77 -9.88 4.00 -6.82
CA GLY A 77 -9.18 2.71 -6.64
C GLY A 77 -8.99 1.85 -7.90
N ILE A 78 -9.70 2.11 -9.01
CA ILE A 78 -9.48 1.41 -10.29
C ILE A 78 -9.33 2.43 -11.43
N ASP A 79 -8.22 2.38 -12.16
CA ASP A 79 -8.04 3.14 -13.41
C ASP A 79 -8.67 2.38 -14.59
N VAL A 80 -9.91 2.74 -14.90
CA VAL A 80 -10.70 2.14 -15.99
C VAL A 80 -10.04 2.37 -17.36
N THR A 81 -9.38 3.52 -17.53
CA THR A 81 -8.71 3.87 -18.80
C THR A 81 -7.41 3.09 -18.97
N GLY A 82 -6.63 2.94 -17.90
CA GLY A 82 -5.43 2.11 -17.85
C GLY A 82 -5.75 0.65 -18.10
N LEU A 83 -6.81 0.12 -17.48
CA LEU A 83 -7.27 -1.26 -17.67
C LEU A 83 -7.71 -1.52 -19.12
N GLY A 84 -8.49 -0.62 -19.71
CA GLY A 84 -8.91 -0.72 -21.11
C GLY A 84 -7.72 -0.71 -22.08
N ARG A 85 -6.74 0.17 -21.85
CA ARG A 85 -5.50 0.20 -22.64
C ARG A 85 -4.73 -1.12 -22.52
N ALA A 86 -4.60 -1.67 -21.32
CA ALA A 86 -3.88 -2.93 -21.09
C ALA A 86 -4.55 -4.11 -21.80
N ILE A 87 -5.88 -4.17 -21.82
CA ILE A 87 -6.64 -5.19 -22.57
C ILE A 87 -6.34 -5.10 -24.07
N ILE A 88 -6.38 -3.90 -24.64
CA ILE A 88 -6.12 -3.70 -26.08
C ILE A 88 -4.67 -4.12 -26.43
N VAL A 89 -3.69 -3.69 -25.64
CA VAL A 89 -2.27 -4.00 -25.88
C VAL A 89 -1.97 -5.50 -25.75
N ASN A 90 -2.58 -6.19 -24.78
CA ASN A 90 -2.36 -7.62 -24.57
C ASN A 90 -3.13 -8.53 -25.55
N LEU A 91 -4.13 -7.98 -26.26
CA LEU A 91 -4.87 -8.69 -27.32
C LEU A 91 -4.31 -8.45 -28.72
N GLN A 92 -3.39 -7.49 -28.87
CA GLN A 92 -2.61 -7.26 -30.08
C GLN A 92 -1.48 -8.28 -30.19
#